data_AF-A0ABD6WHF2-F1
#
_entry.id   AF-A0ABD6WHF2-F1
#
_cell.length_a   1.000
_cell.length_b   1.000
_cell.length_c   1.000
_cell.angle_alpha   90.00
_cell.angle_beta   90.00
_cell.angle_gamma   90.00
#
_symmetry.space_group_name_H-M   'P 1'
#
loop_
_entity.id
_entity.type
_entity.pdbx_description
1 polymer ?
#
loop_
_entity_poly.entity_id
_entity_poly.type
_entity_poly.pdbx_seq_one_letter_code
_entity_poly.pdbx_strand_id
1 'polypeptide(L)'
;MTPPPPHRLIVSTDAANEADDQFAIVQALLTETLDIRGLVAAHFGRPGSMPESRAEIDRVVGLAGSSVVVVDGAESALPAEPSDGARLIVAEALRDAGRLWIAVLPSRPRTAWGR
;
A
#
# COMPACT_ATOMS: atom_id res chain seq x y z
N MET A 1 1.40 -0.62 32.03
CA MET A 1 0.30 -0.54 31.05
C MET A 1 0.72 -1.39 29.85
N THR A 2 -0.06 -2.40 29.48
CA THR A 2 0.15 -3.10 28.22
C THR A 2 -0.17 -2.12 27.09
N PRO A 3 0.72 -1.88 26.11
CA PRO A 3 0.38 -1.04 24.97
C PRO A 3 -0.90 -1.58 24.30
N PRO A 4 -1.78 -0.70 23.80
CA PRO A 4 -2.92 -1.15 23.03
C PRO A 4 -2.44 -2.04 21.88
N PRO A 5 -3.20 -3.09 21.51
CA PRO A 5 -2.81 -3.95 20.41
C PRO A 5 -2.55 -3.12 19.16
N PRO A 6 -1.49 -3.42 18.40
CA PRO A 6 -1.07 -2.61 17.26
C PRO A 6 -2.20 -2.46 16.24
N HIS A 7 -2.30 -1.28 15.63
CA HIS A 7 -3.35 -1.01 14.65
C HIS A 7 -3.09 -1.80 13.37
N ARG A 8 -4.02 -2.69 13.02
CA ARG A 8 -4.00 -3.43 11.76
C ARG A 8 -4.11 -2.46 10.58
N LEU A 9 -3.10 -2.45 9.73
CA LEU A 9 -2.98 -1.49 8.63
C LEU A 9 -2.59 -2.20 7.32
N ILE A 10 -3.26 -1.83 6.24
CA ILE A 10 -2.78 -2.06 4.86
C ILE A 10 -2.36 -0.70 4.30
N VAL A 11 -1.22 -0.64 3.62
CA VAL A 11 -0.76 0.58 2.94
C VAL A 11 -0.88 0.39 1.43
N SER A 12 -1.60 1.29 0.77
CA SER A 12 -1.66 1.39 -0.69
C SER A 12 -0.90 2.64 -1.12
N THR A 13 0.16 2.48 -1.90
CA THR A 13 1.10 3.55 -2.24
C THR A 13 1.57 3.43 -3.69
N ASP A 14 1.79 4.57 -4.34
CA ASP A 14 2.40 4.67 -5.66
C ASP A 14 3.88 5.01 -5.56
N ALA A 15 4.64 4.24 -4.77
CA ALA A 15 6.01 4.52 -4.34
C ALA A 15 7.05 4.89 -5.42
N ALA A 16 6.79 4.63 -6.69
CA ALA A 16 7.63 5.07 -7.80
C ALA A 16 7.29 6.48 -8.33
N ASN A 17 6.30 7.14 -7.75
CA ASN A 17 5.81 8.44 -8.20
C ASN A 17 6.24 9.61 -7.31
N GLU A 18 6.23 9.44 -5.98
CA GLU A 18 6.68 10.46 -5.03
C GLU A 18 7.85 9.94 -4.16
N ALA A 19 8.70 10.86 -3.68
CA ALA A 19 9.95 10.52 -3.00
C ALA A 19 9.78 10.29 -1.48
N ASP A 20 8.62 10.64 -0.93
CA ASP A 20 8.27 10.49 0.48
C ASP A 20 7.64 9.12 0.80
N ASP A 21 7.08 8.43 -0.20
CA ASP A 21 6.49 7.09 -0.05
C ASP A 21 7.46 6.07 0.52
N GLN A 22 8.74 6.09 0.10
CA GLN A 22 9.76 5.19 0.64
C GLN A 22 9.91 5.38 2.15
N PHE A 23 9.92 6.63 2.62
CA PHE A 23 10.02 6.94 4.05
C PHE A 23 8.75 6.51 4.79
N ALA A 24 7.57 6.71 4.19
CA ALA A 24 6.31 6.26 4.78
C ALA A 24 6.26 4.73 4.92
N ILE A 25 6.72 3.98 3.91
CA ILE A 25 6.84 2.52 3.97
C ILE A 25 7.80 2.11 5.09
N VAL A 26 9.02 2.66 5.12
CA VAL A 26 10.01 2.32 6.17
C VAL A 26 9.46 2.63 7.56
N GLN A 27 8.85 3.80 7.75
CA GLN A 27 8.25 4.19 9.02
C GLN A 27 7.14 3.22 9.44
N ALA A 28 6.28 2.81 8.50
CA ALA A 28 5.21 1.86 8.75
C ALA A 28 5.76 0.48 9.14
N LEU A 29 6.86 0.03 8.52
CA LEU A 29 7.47 -1.27 8.81
C LEU A 29 8.25 -1.32 10.13
N LEU A 30 8.84 -0.20 10.57
CA LEU A 30 9.69 -0.16 11.75
C LEU A 30 8.96 0.22 13.04
N THR A 31 7.77 0.82 12.96
CA THR A 31 7.03 1.22 14.16
C THR A 31 6.35 0.04 14.86
N GLU A 32 6.46 -0.03 16.18
CA GLU A 32 5.84 -1.09 17.00
C GLU A 32 4.33 -0.88 17.22
N THR A 33 3.79 0.27 16.83
CA THR A 33 2.37 0.63 17.04
C THR A 33 1.45 0.16 15.90
N LEU A 34 2.01 -0.30 14.79
CA LEU A 34 1.27 -0.75 13.60
C LEU A 34 1.50 -2.24 13.35
N ASP A 35 0.43 -2.93 12.98
CA ASP A 35 0.48 -4.32 12.48
C ASP A 35 0.24 -4.26 10.98
N ILE A 36 1.32 -4.23 10.19
CA ILE A 36 1.23 -4.13 8.73
C ILE A 36 0.77 -5.47 8.16
N ARG A 37 -0.47 -5.48 7.66
CA ARG A 37 -1.14 -6.67 7.11
C ARG A 37 -0.82 -6.89 5.63
N GLY A 38 -0.31 -5.86 4.98
CA GLY A 38 0.22 -5.93 3.62
C GLY A 38 0.44 -4.56 3.01
N LEU A 39 1.18 -4.56 1.90
CA LEU A 39 1.41 -3.39 1.04
C LEU A 39 0.77 -3.65 -0.31
N VAL A 40 0.16 -2.62 -0.90
CA VAL A 40 -0.49 -2.67 -2.21
C VAL A 40 0.21 -1.67 -3.13
N ALA A 41 0.77 -2.17 -4.24
CA ALA A 41 1.38 -1.34 -5.26
C ALA A 41 0.29 -0.63 -6.09
N ALA A 42 0.20 0.69 -6.00
CA ALA A 42 -0.79 1.47 -6.72
C ALA A 42 -0.26 1.97 -8.09
N HIS A 43 -1.15 2.02 -9.07
CA HIS A 43 -0.94 2.73 -10.34
C HIS A 43 -1.03 4.24 -10.13
N PHE A 44 -0.30 5.01 -10.95
CA PHE A 44 -0.25 6.47 -10.88
C PHE A 44 -0.43 7.15 -12.25
N GLY A 45 -1.44 6.72 -13.00
CA GLY A 45 -1.97 7.47 -14.14
C GLY A 45 -1.26 7.22 -15.48
N ARG A 46 -0.34 6.25 -15.57
CA ARG A 46 0.24 5.80 -16.85
C ARG A 46 0.39 4.28 -16.94
N PRO A 47 0.39 3.68 -18.14
CA PRO A 47 0.74 2.27 -18.33
C PRO A 47 2.11 1.94 -17.73
N GLY A 48 2.24 0.76 -17.12
CA GLY A 48 3.49 0.32 -16.48
C GLY A 48 3.77 0.93 -15.09
N SER A 49 2.98 1.90 -14.65
CA SER A 49 3.18 2.56 -13.35
C SER A 49 2.96 1.63 -12.15
N MET A 50 1.98 0.72 -12.20
CA MET A 50 1.77 -0.24 -11.11
C MET A 50 2.99 -1.17 -10.92
N PRO A 51 3.53 -1.83 -11.97
CA PRO A 51 4.76 -2.61 -11.85
C PRO A 51 5.98 -1.81 -11.36
N GLU A 52 6.09 -0.52 -11.73
CA GLU A 52 7.15 0.37 -11.22
C GLU A 52 7.00 0.59 -9.70
N SER A 53 5.80 0.90 -9.22
CA SER A 53 5.49 0.98 -7.78
C SER A 53 5.81 -0.33 -7.08
N ARG A 54 5.46 -1.47 -7.67
CA ARG A 54 5.74 -2.79 -7.11
C ARG A 54 7.24 -3.02 -6.92
N ALA A 55 8.04 -2.75 -7.95
CA ALA A 55 9.48 -2.91 -7.90
C ALA A 55 10.13 -2.02 -6.82
N GLU A 56 9.65 -0.78 -6.66
CA GLU A 56 10.18 0.12 -5.63
C GLU A 56 9.78 -0.32 -4.22
N ILE A 57 8.53 -0.77 -4.01
CA ILE A 57 8.09 -1.33 -2.72
C ILE A 57 8.93 -2.55 -2.35
N ASP A 58 9.11 -3.50 -3.28
CA ASP A 58 9.90 -4.71 -3.03
C ASP A 58 11.35 -4.37 -2.68
N ARG A 59 11.93 -3.36 -3.34
CA ARG A 59 13.27 -2.85 -3.02
C ARG A 59 13.35 -2.29 -1.60
N VAL A 60 12.40 -1.42 -1.22
CA VAL A 60 12.37 -0.82 0.12
C VAL A 60 12.14 -1.87 1.21
N VAL A 61 11.20 -2.79 0.99
CA VAL A 61 10.92 -3.92 1.90
C VAL A 61 12.15 -4.80 2.09
N GLY A 62 12.87 -5.12 1.00
CA GLY A 62 14.11 -5.88 1.03
C GLY A 62 15.21 -5.17 1.82
N LEU A 63 15.38 -3.86 1.62
CA LEU A 63 16.34 -3.04 2.37
C LEU A 63 15.98 -2.92 3.86
N ALA A 64 14.69 -2.89 4.18
CA ALA A 64 14.20 -2.89 5.56
C ALA A 64 14.29 -4.28 6.24
N GLY A 65 14.61 -5.34 5.49
CA GLY A 65 14.67 -6.71 6.00
C GLY A 65 13.29 -7.25 6.44
N SER A 66 12.20 -6.70 5.90
CA SER A 66 10.84 -7.12 6.23
C SER A 66 10.37 -8.23 5.29
N SER A 67 9.48 -9.09 5.81
CA SER A 67 8.82 -10.17 5.05
C SER A 67 7.32 -9.91 4.84
N VAL A 68 6.90 -8.64 4.92
CA VAL A 68 5.51 -8.26 4.71
C VAL A 68 5.03 -8.66 3.32
N VAL A 69 3.75 -9.06 3.20
CA VAL A 69 3.15 -9.37 1.91
C VAL A 69 3.01 -8.09 1.09
N VAL A 70 3.48 -8.14 -0.16
CA VAL A 70 3.29 -7.09 -1.17
C VAL A 70 2.48 -7.68 -2.31
N VAL A 71 1.38 -7.01 -2.66
CA VAL A 71 0.49 -7.42 -3.76
C VAL A 71 0.28 -6.29 -4.75
N ASP A 72 -0.11 -6.68 -5.96
CA ASP A 72 -0.37 -5.72 -7.03
C ASP A 72 -1.76 -5.10 -6.85
N GLY A 73 -1.81 -3.78 -6.98
CA GLY A 73 -3.06 -3.03 -7.07
C GLY A 73 -3.69 -3.14 -8.46
N ALA A 74 -4.63 -2.26 -8.73
CA ALA A 74 -5.18 -2.16 -10.08
C ALA A 74 -4.13 -1.61 -11.05
N GLU A 75 -4.08 -2.12 -12.28
CA GLU A 75 -3.18 -1.60 -13.32
C GLU A 75 -3.69 -0.30 -13.97
N SER A 76 -4.96 0.02 -13.76
CA SER A 76 -5.64 1.17 -14.36
C SER A 76 -6.72 1.73 -13.44
N ALA A 77 -7.28 2.89 -13.79
CA ALA A 77 -8.39 3.47 -13.08
C ALA A 77 -9.69 2.67 -13.32
N LEU A 78 -10.35 2.27 -12.22
CA LEU A 78 -11.65 1.60 -12.21
C LEU A 78 -11.72 0.37 -13.15
N PRO A 79 -10.85 -0.65 -12.96
CA PRO A 79 -10.95 -1.88 -13.73
C PRO A 79 -12.27 -2.60 -13.42
N ALA A 80 -12.74 -3.42 -14.37
CA ALA A 80 -13.94 -4.23 -14.18
C ALA A 80 -13.76 -5.31 -13.10
N GLU A 81 -12.56 -5.88 -13.01
CA GLU A 81 -12.24 -6.95 -12.07
C GLU A 81 -11.47 -6.43 -10.84
N PRO A 82 -11.73 -6.99 -9.64
CA PRO A 82 -10.96 -6.65 -8.44
C PRO A 82 -9.49 -7.06 -8.57
N SER A 83 -8.59 -6.13 -8.22
CA SER A 83 -7.16 -6.38 -8.11
C SER A 83 -6.81 -7.28 -6.91
N ASP A 84 -5.59 -7.78 -6.88
CA ASP A 84 -5.07 -8.55 -5.74
C ASP A 84 -5.03 -7.71 -4.47
N GLY A 85 -4.70 -6.42 -4.57
CA GLY A 85 -4.83 -5.47 -3.46
C GLY A 85 -6.25 -5.36 -2.91
N ALA A 86 -7.27 -5.30 -3.77
CA ALA A 86 -8.67 -5.28 -3.34
C ALA A 86 -9.05 -6.60 -2.65
N ARG A 87 -8.60 -7.74 -3.19
CA ARG A 87 -8.84 -9.06 -2.59
C ARG A 87 -8.17 -9.21 -1.23
N LEU A 88 -6.94 -8.69 -1.08
CA LEU A 88 -6.23 -8.66 0.21
C LEU A 88 -7.01 -7.85 1.25
N ILE A 89 -7.48 -6.65 0.89
CA ILE A 89 -8.28 -5.81 1.80
C ILE A 89 -9.53 -6.54 2.27
N VAL A 90 -10.29 -7.16 1.35
CA VAL A 90 -11.50 -7.91 1.70
C VAL A 90 -11.18 -9.12 2.57
N ALA A 91 -10.17 -9.91 2.21
CA ALA A 91 -9.77 -11.09 2.98
C ALA A 91 -9.35 -10.72 4.41
N GLU A 92 -8.57 -9.65 4.58
CA GLU A 92 -8.12 -9.20 5.88
C GLU A 92 -9.25 -8.57 6.70
N ALA A 93 -10.16 -7.82 6.07
CA ALA A 93 -11.33 -7.26 6.74
C ALA A 93 -12.29 -8.36 7.27
N LEU A 94 -12.40 -9.48 6.56
CA LEU A 94 -13.25 -10.61 6.95
C LEU A 94 -12.59 -11.56 7.97
N ARG A 95 -11.29 -11.39 8.24
CA ARG A 95 -10.52 -12.31 9.09
C ARG A 95 -10.93 -12.28 10.56
N ASP A 96 -11.29 -11.10 11.07
CA ASP A 96 -11.74 -10.89 12.44
C ASP A 96 -12.63 -9.64 12.55
N ALA A 97 -13.34 -9.49 13.68
CA ALA A 97 -14.26 -8.37 13.91
C ALA A 97 -13.57 -7.03 14.28
N GLY A 98 -12.23 -7.02 14.35
CA GLY A 98 -11.43 -5.84 14.66
C GLY A 98 -11.37 -4.85 13.51
N ARG A 99 -11.02 -3.60 13.84
CA ARG A 99 -10.91 -2.52 12.85
C ARG A 99 -9.64 -2.70 12.02
N LEU A 100 -9.82 -2.75 10.70
CA LEU A 100 -8.75 -2.62 9.72
C LEU A 100 -8.68 -1.16 9.23
N TRP A 101 -7.47 -0.62 9.17
CA TRP A 101 -7.20 0.67 8.55
C TRP A 101 -6.54 0.48 7.18
N ILE A 102 -6.79 1.42 6.27
CA ILE A 102 -6.16 1.45 4.95
C ILE A 102 -5.52 2.83 4.82
N ALA A 103 -4.19 2.89 4.82
CA ALA A 103 -3.46 4.11 4.47
C ALA A 103 -3.37 4.18 2.95
N VAL A 104 -3.79 5.31 2.39
CA VAL A 104 -3.84 5.54 0.95
C VAL A 104 -2.90 6.70 0.67
N LEU A 105 -1.73 6.39 0.12
CA LEU A 105 -0.65 7.31 -0.26
C LEU A 105 -0.51 7.45 -1.79
N PRO A 106 -1.57 7.64 -2.60
CA PRO A 106 -1.43 7.91 -4.01
C PRO A 106 -1.24 9.40 -4.25
N SER A 107 -0.41 9.71 -5.24
CA SER A 107 -0.37 11.04 -5.85
C SER A 107 -1.69 11.40 -6.56
N ARG A 108 -1.95 12.69 -6.70
CA ARG A 108 -3.07 13.16 -7.52
C ARG A 108 -2.76 12.93 -9.00
N PRO A 109 -3.71 12.41 -9.81
CA PRO A 109 -3.54 12.41 -11.25
C PRO A 109 -3.37 13.85 -11.74
N ARG A 110 -2.24 14.12 -12.41
CA ARG A 110 -1.89 15.46 -12.95
C ARG A 110 -2.94 16.03 -13.91
N THR A 111 -3.94 15.25 -14.32
CA THR A 111 -5.02 15.63 -15.23
C THR A 111 -6.30 16.12 -14.53
N ALA A 112 -6.37 16.12 -13.19
CA ALA A 112 -7.58 16.53 -12.47
C ALA A 112 -7.86 18.05 -12.51
N TRP A 113 -6.88 18.86 -12.93
CA TRP A 113 -7.08 20.27 -13.26
C TRP A 113 -6.37 20.56 -14.58
N GLY A 114 -7.12 20.44 -15.67
CA GLY A 114 -6.81 21.19 -16.88
C GLY A 114 -6.74 22.68 -16.55
N ARG A 115 -5.95 23.40 -17.33
CA ARG A 115 -5.88 24.88 -17.33
C ARG A 115 -7.25 25.53 -17.20
#